data_AF-A0A3D4PAT1-F1
#
_entry.id   AF-A0A3D4PAT1-F1
#
_cell.length_a   1.000
_cell.length_b   1.000
_cell.length_c   1.000
_cell.angle_alpha   90.00
_cell.angle_beta   90.00
_cell.angle_gamma   90.00
#
_symmetry.space_group_name_H-M   'P 1'
#
loop_
_entity.id
_entity.type
_entity.pdbx_description
1 polymer ?
#
loop_
_entity_poly.entity_id
_entity_poly.type
_entity_poly.pdbx_seq_one_letter_code
_entity_poly.pdbx_strand_id
1 'polypeptide(L)'
;MKLSFRICSFVFLLLGLLLSPTSAEPRRSSENSRMNVLFIISDDLTATALSCYGNQTCQTPNIDRLASRGTRFTNAYCNATYCGPSRASFLTGYYPHATGVLGYNSPRPAIGDRETWPQIFKNAGFYSARVSKIYHMG
;
A
#
# COMPACT_ATOMS: atom_id res chain seq x y z
N MET A 1 7.28 -75.08 10.54
CA MET A 1 8.14 -73.89 10.61
C MET A 1 8.62 -73.53 9.20
N LYS A 2 8.16 -72.42 8.62
CA LYS A 2 8.93 -71.53 7.73
C LYS A 2 8.06 -70.31 7.41
N LEU A 3 8.52 -69.18 7.92
CA LEU A 3 7.86 -67.91 8.08
C LEU A 3 7.97 -67.08 6.79
N SER A 4 6.92 -66.31 6.51
CA SER A 4 6.65 -65.51 5.32
C SER A 4 7.75 -64.52 4.92
N PHE A 5 8.20 -64.59 3.67
CA PHE A 5 9.21 -63.70 3.05
C PHE A 5 8.57 -62.57 2.21
N ARG A 6 7.50 -61.94 2.69
CA ARG A 6 6.74 -60.94 1.90
C ARG A 6 6.66 -59.53 2.48
N ILE A 7 7.30 -59.26 3.61
CA ILE A 7 7.13 -57.97 4.32
C ILE A 7 8.25 -56.95 4.00
N CYS A 8 9.39 -57.37 3.43
CA CYS A 8 10.55 -56.49 3.29
C CYS A 8 10.49 -55.51 2.11
N SER A 9 9.67 -55.77 1.07
CA SER A 9 9.67 -54.94 -0.15
C SER A 9 8.80 -53.68 -0.08
N PHE A 10 7.86 -53.58 0.88
CA PHE A 10 6.95 -52.42 0.99
C PHE A 10 7.49 -51.30 1.88
N VAL A 11 8.41 -51.61 2.81
CA VAL A 11 8.99 -50.61 3.73
C VAL A 11 10.01 -49.72 3.02
N PHE A 12 10.73 -50.25 2.02
CA PHE A 12 11.70 -49.47 1.25
C PHE A 12 11.05 -48.45 0.29
N LEU A 13 9.82 -48.70 -0.18
CA LEU A 13 9.11 -47.76 -1.07
C LEU A 13 8.53 -46.55 -0.32
N LEU A 14 8.14 -46.74 0.95
CA LEU A 14 7.60 -45.67 1.81
C LEU A 14 8.70 -44.75 2.39
N LEU A 15 9.92 -45.27 2.59
CA LEU A 15 11.04 -44.47 3.10
C LEU A 15 11.69 -43.59 2.00
N GLY A 16 11.60 -44.01 0.72
CA GLY A 16 12.09 -43.22 -0.41
C GLY A 16 11.23 -42.01 -0.75
N LEU A 17 9.95 -41.99 -0.38
CA LEU A 17 9.02 -40.90 -0.68
C LEU A 17 9.13 -39.71 0.30
N LEU A 18 9.75 -39.92 1.46
CA LEU A 18 9.96 -38.89 2.50
C LEU A 18 11.31 -38.15 2.35
N LEU A 19 12.17 -38.56 1.42
CA LEU A 19 13.49 -37.96 1.20
C LEU A 19 13.62 -37.23 -0.14
N SER A 20 12.53 -37.00 -0.88
CA SER A 20 12.58 -36.07 -2.01
C SER A 20 13.00 -34.70 -1.47
N PRO A 21 14.19 -34.17 -1.79
CA PRO A 21 14.46 -32.78 -1.53
C PRO A 21 13.44 -32.02 -2.37
N THR A 22 12.48 -31.38 -1.72
CA THR A 22 11.79 -30.25 -2.31
C THR A 22 12.87 -29.23 -2.61
N SER A 23 13.47 -29.33 -3.79
CA SER A 23 14.18 -28.24 -4.42
C SER A 23 13.13 -27.15 -4.60
N ALA A 24 12.93 -26.36 -3.54
CA ALA A 24 12.37 -25.04 -3.67
C ALA A 24 13.31 -24.35 -4.65
N GLU A 25 12.92 -24.31 -5.93
CA GLU A 25 13.60 -23.46 -6.88
C GLU A 25 13.70 -22.09 -6.21
N PRO A 26 14.89 -21.47 -6.18
CA PRO A 26 14.98 -20.11 -5.73
C PRO A 26 13.97 -19.36 -6.58
N ARG A 27 12.92 -18.82 -5.96
CA ARG A 27 12.03 -17.87 -6.64
C ARG A 27 13.02 -16.88 -7.22
N ARG A 28 13.18 -16.88 -8.55
CA ARG A 28 13.89 -15.81 -9.23
C ARG A 28 13.21 -14.57 -8.71
N SER A 29 13.89 -13.83 -7.82
CA SER A 29 13.52 -12.46 -7.54
C SER A 29 13.54 -11.86 -8.92
N SER A 30 12.36 -11.63 -9.50
CA SER A 30 12.22 -10.83 -10.71
C SER A 30 13.18 -9.67 -10.50
N GLU A 31 14.13 -9.48 -11.41
CA GLU A 31 15.03 -8.33 -11.38
C GLU A 31 14.27 -7.15 -10.80
N ASN A 32 14.81 -6.51 -9.76
CA ASN A 32 14.20 -5.45 -8.95
C ASN A 32 13.66 -4.31 -9.83
N SER A 33 12.58 -4.59 -10.55
CA SER A 33 11.85 -3.71 -11.42
C SER A 33 11.15 -2.79 -10.44
N ARG A 34 11.72 -1.59 -10.30
CA ARG A 34 11.19 -0.58 -9.40
C ARG A 34 9.73 -0.36 -9.76
N MET A 35 8.83 -0.72 -8.85
CA MET A 35 7.40 -0.55 -9.08
C MET A 35 7.06 0.94 -9.16
N ASN A 36 6.13 1.30 -10.03
CA ASN A 36 5.56 2.63 -10.05
C ASN A 36 4.55 2.79 -8.91
N VAL A 37 4.51 3.99 -8.31
CA VAL A 37 3.51 4.35 -7.30
C VAL A 37 2.61 5.43 -7.87
N LEU A 38 1.31 5.13 -7.99
CA LEU A 38 0.28 6.09 -8.35
C LEU A 38 -0.50 6.49 -7.10
N PHE A 39 -0.31 7.72 -6.65
CA PHE A 39 -1.07 8.30 -5.55
C PHE A 39 -2.28 9.07 -6.10
N ILE A 40 -3.48 8.66 -5.69
CA ILE A 40 -4.74 9.31 -6.05
C ILE A 40 -5.37 9.84 -4.76
N ILE A 41 -5.75 11.12 -4.77
CA ILE A 41 -6.46 11.77 -3.69
C ILE A 41 -7.66 12.52 -4.26
N SER A 42 -8.80 12.40 -3.59
CA SER A 42 -10.00 13.20 -3.86
C SER A 42 -10.15 14.27 -2.79
N ASP A 43 -10.68 15.44 -3.18
CA ASP A 43 -10.91 16.55 -2.27
C ASP A 43 -12.34 16.45 -1.71
N ASP A 44 -12.47 16.59 -0.38
CA ASP A 44 -13.74 16.54 0.36
C ASP A 44 -14.59 15.26 0.20
N LEU A 45 -14.01 14.18 -0.33
CA LEU A 45 -14.69 12.90 -0.47
C LEU A 45 -14.83 12.18 0.87
N THR A 46 -16.08 12.02 1.33
CA THR A 46 -16.42 11.13 2.44
C THR A 46 -16.53 9.67 1.98
N ALA A 47 -16.09 8.73 2.83
CA ALA A 47 -16.27 7.30 2.59
C ALA A 47 -17.74 6.92 2.42
N THR A 48 -18.67 7.63 3.09
CA THR A 48 -20.11 7.38 3.00
C THR A 48 -20.69 7.69 1.62
N ALA A 49 -19.95 8.34 0.72
CA ALA A 49 -20.37 8.58 -0.66
C ALA A 49 -19.99 7.43 -1.62
N LEU A 50 -19.26 6.42 -1.16
CA LEU A 50 -18.74 5.33 -2.00
C LEU A 50 -19.58 4.05 -1.83
N SER A 51 -19.93 3.40 -2.94
CA SER A 51 -20.73 2.16 -2.89
C SER A 51 -19.98 1.01 -2.22
N CYS A 52 -18.66 0.87 -2.43
CA CYS A 52 -17.85 -0.10 -1.69
C CYS A 52 -17.79 0.15 -0.17
N TYR A 53 -18.23 1.31 0.32
CA TYR A 53 -18.39 1.61 1.74
C TYR A 53 -19.86 1.56 2.23
N GLY A 54 -20.77 1.04 1.40
CA GLY A 54 -22.17 0.78 1.77
C GLY A 54 -23.18 1.81 1.25
N ASN A 55 -22.77 2.81 0.47
CA ASN A 55 -23.71 3.71 -0.18
C ASN A 55 -24.55 2.96 -1.24
N GLN A 56 -25.88 3.11 -1.19
CA GLN A 56 -26.81 2.45 -2.13
C GLN A 56 -27.22 3.32 -3.32
N THR A 57 -26.97 4.64 -3.25
CA THR A 57 -27.39 5.62 -4.24
C THR A 57 -26.26 5.98 -5.20
N CYS A 58 -25.09 6.28 -4.67
CA CYS A 58 -23.91 6.67 -5.43
C CYS A 58 -23.24 5.42 -6.02
N GLN A 59 -23.14 5.38 -7.35
CA GLN A 59 -22.48 4.27 -8.05
C GLN A 59 -21.01 4.62 -8.33
N THR A 60 -20.07 3.91 -7.71
CA THR A 60 -18.62 4.13 -7.89
C THR A 60 -17.88 2.91 -8.44
N PRO A 61 -18.29 2.35 -9.60
CA PRO A 61 -17.82 1.03 -10.06
C PRO A 61 -16.30 0.94 -10.26
N ASN A 62 -15.64 2.03 -10.63
CA ASN A 62 -14.18 2.06 -10.80
C ASN A 62 -13.43 2.02 -9.45
N ILE A 63 -13.95 2.71 -8.43
CA ILE A 63 -13.39 2.69 -7.07
C ILE A 63 -13.68 1.34 -6.43
N ASP A 64 -14.87 0.79 -6.63
CA ASP A 64 -15.26 -0.52 -6.12
C ASP A 64 -14.38 -1.63 -6.70
N ARG A 65 -14.07 -1.56 -8.00
CA ARG A 65 -13.12 -2.48 -8.66
C ARG A 65 -11.69 -2.34 -8.12
N LEU A 66 -11.28 -1.14 -7.73
CA LEU A 66 -9.97 -0.95 -7.09
C LEU A 66 -9.98 -1.56 -5.69
N ALA A 67 -11.04 -1.33 -4.91
CA ALA A 67 -11.21 -1.86 -3.57
C ALA A 67 -11.27 -3.40 -3.54
N SER A 68 -11.91 -4.04 -4.53
CA SER A 68 -12.00 -5.50 -4.60
C SER A 68 -10.69 -6.21 -4.98
N ARG A 69 -9.76 -5.47 -5.60
CA ARG A 69 -8.44 -5.99 -6.02
C ARG A 69 -7.32 -5.63 -5.05
N GLY A 70 -7.62 -4.91 -3.98
CA GLY A 70 -6.64 -4.37 -3.05
C GLY A 70 -7.09 -4.50 -1.60
N THR A 71 -6.51 -3.66 -0.75
CA THR A 71 -6.90 -3.54 0.66
C THR A 71 -7.75 -2.30 0.84
N ARG A 72 -8.96 -2.46 1.39
CA ARG A 72 -9.86 -1.36 1.75
C ARG A 72 -9.78 -1.12 3.25
N PHE A 73 -9.30 0.06 3.64
CA PHE A 73 -9.25 0.47 5.05
C PHE A 73 -10.63 0.99 5.47
N THR A 74 -11.19 0.41 6.53
CA THR A 74 -12.49 0.82 7.09
C THR A 74 -12.36 1.83 8.23
N ASN A 75 -11.16 2.00 8.78
CA ASN A 75 -10.84 2.95 9.85
C ASN A 75 -9.61 3.77 9.44
N ALA A 76 -9.82 4.83 8.66
CA ALA A 76 -8.77 5.74 8.21
C ALA A 76 -9.19 7.18 8.49
N TYR A 77 -8.34 7.94 9.18
CA TYR A 77 -8.63 9.30 9.63
C TYR A 77 -7.57 10.27 9.09
N CYS A 78 -8.02 11.46 8.70
CA CYS A 78 -7.11 12.57 8.43
C CYS A 78 -6.68 13.23 9.74
N ASN A 79 -5.47 13.78 9.76
CA ASN A 79 -4.94 14.47 10.94
C ASN A 79 -5.49 15.90 11.10
N ALA A 80 -6.28 16.39 10.14
CA ALA A 80 -6.98 17.66 10.19
C ALA A 80 -8.18 17.66 9.24
N THR A 81 -9.22 18.41 9.60
CA THR A 81 -10.47 18.56 8.83
C THR A 81 -10.40 19.61 7.72
N TYR A 82 -9.23 20.25 7.54
CA TYR A 82 -9.00 21.27 6.51
C TYR A 82 -7.96 20.81 5.49
N CYS A 83 -8.17 21.16 4.21
CA CYS A 83 -7.32 20.78 3.09
C CYS A 83 -5.82 21.01 3.35
N GLY A 84 -5.43 22.24 3.70
CA GLY A 84 -4.02 22.64 3.87
C GLY A 84 -3.29 21.83 4.93
N PRO A 85 -3.76 21.87 6.20
CA PRO A 85 -3.19 21.09 7.30
C PRO A 85 -3.19 19.58 7.04
N SER A 86 -4.30 19.04 6.49
CA SER A 86 -4.44 17.61 6.19
C SER A 86 -3.41 17.14 5.16
N ARG A 87 -3.28 17.87 4.05
CA ARG A 87 -2.33 17.55 2.98
C ARG A 87 -0.88 17.74 3.41
N ALA A 88 -0.58 18.82 4.13
CA ALA A 88 0.77 19.03 4.69
C ALA A 88 1.16 17.90 5.65
N SER A 89 0.23 17.48 6.52
CA SER A 89 0.45 16.36 7.42
C SER A 89 0.68 15.06 6.66
N PHE A 90 -0.18 14.76 5.68
CA PHE A 90 -0.08 13.55 4.87
C PHE A 90 1.23 13.46 4.06
N LEU A 91 1.67 14.57 3.47
CA LEU A 91 2.86 14.59 2.61
C LEU A 91 4.18 14.58 3.40
N THR A 92 4.16 15.04 4.65
CA THR A 92 5.35 15.12 5.51
C THR A 92 5.45 13.97 6.51
N GLY A 93 4.33 13.32 6.84
CA GLY A 93 4.26 12.32 7.91
C GLY A 93 4.20 12.91 9.33
N TYR A 94 4.09 14.24 9.46
CA TYR A 94 4.01 14.93 10.76
C TYR A 94 2.59 15.39 11.05
N TYR A 95 2.18 15.43 12.33
CA TYR A 95 0.92 16.05 12.72
C TYR A 95 0.91 17.56 12.43
N PRO A 96 -0.27 18.18 12.21
CA PRO A 96 -0.38 19.62 11.94
C PRO A 96 0.29 20.51 13.01
N HIS A 97 0.23 20.12 14.29
CA HIS A 97 0.89 20.86 15.38
C HIS A 97 2.43 20.83 15.29
N ALA A 98 3.00 19.77 14.70
CA ALA A 98 4.44 19.64 14.51
C ALA A 98 4.95 20.39 13.27
N THR A 99 4.11 20.54 12.24
CA THR A 99 4.45 21.33 11.04
C THR A 99 4.10 22.81 11.16
N GLY A 100 3.17 23.18 12.04
CA GLY A 100 2.65 24.54 12.16
C GLY A 100 1.72 24.95 11.00
N VAL A 101 1.38 24.05 10.08
CA VAL A 101 0.44 24.33 8.99
C VAL A 101 -0.99 24.19 9.52
N LEU A 102 -1.63 25.32 9.81
CA LEU A 102 -2.96 25.36 10.44
C LEU A 102 -4.05 26.02 9.57
N GLY A 103 -3.72 26.49 8.37
CA GLY A 103 -4.65 27.20 7.50
C GLY A 103 -4.40 26.97 6.00
N TYR A 104 -4.89 27.91 5.19
CA TYR A 104 -4.92 27.80 3.72
C TYR A 104 -3.73 28.45 3.01
N ASN A 105 -2.65 28.73 3.73
CA ASN A 105 -1.45 29.32 3.12
C ASN A 105 -0.58 28.27 2.43
N SER A 106 0.38 28.72 1.62
CA SER A 106 1.46 27.85 1.14
C SER A 106 2.11 27.15 2.35
N PRO A 107 2.22 25.81 2.34
CA PRO A 107 2.70 25.09 3.51
C PRO A 107 4.22 25.09 3.59
N ARG A 108 4.93 25.39 2.48
CA ARG A 108 6.40 25.26 2.40
C ARG A 108 7.14 26.06 3.48
N PRO A 109 6.80 27.32 3.79
CA PRO A 109 7.46 28.09 4.85
C PRO A 109 7.36 27.43 6.24
N ALA A 110 6.20 26.85 6.57
CA ALA A 110 6.00 26.21 7.87
C ALA A 110 6.61 24.80 7.93
N ILE A 111 6.56 24.03 6.82
CA ILE A 111 7.21 22.72 6.75
C ILE A 111 8.74 22.87 6.85
N GLY A 112 9.33 23.98 6.38
CA GLY A 112 10.77 24.26 6.49
C GLY A 112 11.61 23.31 5.64
N ASP A 113 12.67 22.73 6.19
CA ASP A 113 13.55 21.78 5.47
C ASP A 113 13.12 20.31 5.58
N ARG A 114 11.99 20.04 6.26
CA ARG A 114 11.49 18.67 6.38
C ARG A 114 11.15 18.11 5.01
N GLU A 115 11.66 16.92 4.73
CA GLU A 115 11.39 16.20 3.51
C GLU A 115 9.92 15.78 3.43
N THR A 116 9.40 15.74 2.22
CA THR A 116 8.07 15.19 1.94
C THR A 116 8.24 13.86 1.23
N TRP A 117 7.30 12.93 1.34
CA TRP A 117 7.47 11.63 0.69
C TRP A 117 7.68 11.72 -0.83
N PRO A 118 7.09 12.68 -1.60
CA PRO A 118 7.45 12.83 -3.01
C PRO A 118 8.92 13.25 -3.22
N GLN A 119 9.48 14.04 -2.31
CA GLN A 119 10.91 14.39 -2.31
C GLN A 119 11.77 13.17 -1.98
N ILE A 120 11.37 12.33 -1.03
CA ILE A 120 12.05 11.06 -0.73
C ILE A 120 12.09 10.16 -1.97
N PHE A 121 10.97 10.03 -2.69
CA PHE A 121 10.93 9.27 -3.96
C PHE A 121 11.87 9.87 -5.01
N LYS A 122 11.84 11.19 -5.20
CA LYS A 122 12.74 11.88 -6.13
C LYS A 122 14.21 11.66 -5.79
N ASN A 123 14.57 11.77 -4.51
CA ASN A 123 15.93 11.57 -4.00
C ASN A 123 16.40 10.12 -4.15
N ALA A 124 15.48 9.14 -4.10
CA ALA A 124 15.75 7.73 -4.39
C ALA A 124 15.84 7.40 -5.91
N GLY A 125 15.75 8.42 -6.78
CA GLY A 125 15.87 8.27 -8.23
C GLY A 125 14.57 7.86 -8.93
N PHE A 126 13.41 8.04 -8.30
CA PHE A 126 12.13 7.92 -9.00
C PHE A 126 11.79 9.21 -9.74
N TYR A 127 11.17 9.08 -10.91
CA TYR A 127 10.46 10.20 -11.51
C TYR A 127 9.22 10.52 -10.67
N SER A 128 9.13 11.74 -10.15
CA SER A 128 7.99 12.21 -9.36
C SER A 128 7.31 13.37 -10.07
N ALA A 129 6.03 13.18 -10.40
CA ALA A 129 5.19 14.20 -11.01
C ALA A 129 3.92 14.41 -10.18
N ARG A 130 3.37 15.62 -10.27
CA ARG A 130 2.08 15.96 -9.69
C ARG A 130 1.11 16.35 -10.81
N VAL A 131 -0.16 16.02 -10.61
CA VAL A 131 -1.26 16.49 -11.46
C VAL A 131 -2.33 17.06 -10.54
N SER A 132 -2.77 18.29 -10.82
CA SER A 132 -3.81 18.97 -10.03
C SER A 132 -3.41 19.19 -8.55
N LYS A 133 -4.42 19.23 -7.67
CA LYS A 133 -4.34 19.61 -6.26
C LYS A 133 -3.76 18.49 -5.39
N ILE A 134 -2.45 18.55 -5.15
CA ILE A 134 -1.75 17.70 -4.17
C ILE A 134 -1.52 18.46 -2.85
N TYR A 135 -0.92 19.65 -2.94
CA TYR A 135 -0.97 20.66 -1.87
C TYR A 135 -2.23 21.51 -2.00
N HIS A 136 -2.65 22.18 -0.92
CA HIS A 136 -3.76 23.14 -1.00
C HIS A 136 -3.35 24.39 -1.77
N MET A 137 -2.19 24.95 -1.43
CA MET A 137 -1.53 26.05 -2.15
C MET A 137 -0.10 25.61 -2.53
N GLY A 138 0.30 25.84 -3.78
CA GLY A 138 1.60 25.46 -4.34
C GLY A 138 1.52 24.64 -5.61
#